data_AF-A0A9C7Z564-F1
#
_entry.id   AF-A0A9C7Z564-F1
#
_cell.length_a   1.000
_cell.length_b   1.000
_cell.length_c   1.000
_cell.angle_alpha   90.00
_cell.angle_beta   90.00
_cell.angle_gamma   90.00
#
_symmetry.space_group_name_H-M   'P 1'
#
loop_
_entity.id
_entity.type
_entity.pdbx_description
1 polymer ?
#
loop_
_entity_poly.entity_id
_entity_poly.type
_entity_poly.pdbx_seq_one_letter_code
_entity_poly.pdbx_strand_id
1 'polypeptide(L)'
;MNTLIANISQLVTAHGDGPVRGSLMSEISVQEHVSIRIDGQMITEIGPNVDRRGIDLTVDGSDAVVIPGLVDPHTHAVFAGTREEEFLARLQGKPYDEGGIQSSARAVAAASEKELVQATLPRLQLMLKSGTTTIEIKSGYGLSLEGETKLLLAIRQLRKTAPLRVISTFLGAHAFPEGVRHDDYISTIITEMIPTVRRRRLAQFCDVFCDQGFFTPSETRTILRAARGAGLRLKLHADELADVGGAELAASLGATSADHLLRTSERG
;
A
#
# COMPACT_ATOMS: atom_id res chain seq x y z
N MET A 1 -13.77 -3.27 26.35
CA MET A 1 -15.15 -2.88 26.04
C MET A 1 -15.72 -3.96 25.14
N ASN A 2 -16.79 -4.59 25.60
CA ASN A 2 -17.50 -5.63 24.88
C ASN A 2 -18.63 -5.00 24.09
N THR A 3 -18.61 -5.16 22.77
CA THR A 3 -19.58 -4.56 21.86
C THR A 3 -20.42 -5.64 21.20
N LEU A 4 -21.72 -5.39 21.07
CA LEU A 4 -22.64 -6.20 20.29
C LEU A 4 -23.15 -5.37 19.12
N ILE A 5 -22.97 -5.85 17.89
CA ILE A 5 -23.72 -5.35 16.73
C ILE A 5 -24.89 -6.30 16.56
N ALA A 6 -26.10 -5.85 16.93
CA ALA A 6 -27.30 -6.66 16.96
C ALA A 6 -28.10 -6.54 15.66
N ASN A 7 -28.92 -7.53 15.36
CA ASN A 7 -29.99 -7.46 14.34
C ASN A 7 -29.50 -7.06 12.93
N ILE A 8 -28.30 -7.49 12.53
CA ILE A 8 -27.76 -7.19 11.20
C ILE A 8 -28.64 -7.84 10.14
N SER A 9 -29.18 -7.04 9.22
CA SER A 9 -30.01 -7.54 8.12
C SER A 9 -29.20 -8.49 7.23
N GLN A 10 -28.02 -8.07 6.77
CA GLN A 10 -27.12 -8.91 6.00
C GLN A 10 -25.66 -8.68 6.41
N LEU A 11 -24.96 -9.76 6.73
CA LEU A 11 -23.50 -9.78 6.86
C LEU A 11 -22.90 -10.40 5.59
N VAL A 12 -22.09 -9.62 4.88
CA VAL A 12 -21.48 -10.04 3.62
C VAL A 12 -19.97 -10.19 3.79
N THR A 13 -19.43 -11.39 3.56
CA THR A 13 -17.99 -11.68 3.67
C THR A 13 -17.46 -12.43 2.45
N ALA A 14 -16.15 -12.42 2.26
CA ALA A 14 -15.50 -13.34 1.32
C ALA A 14 -15.51 -14.78 1.86
N HIS A 15 -15.29 -15.76 0.98
CA HIS A 15 -15.14 -17.18 1.33
C HIS A 15 -13.67 -17.57 1.52
N GLY A 16 -13.42 -18.54 2.40
CA GLY A 16 -12.13 -19.23 2.56
C GLY A 16 -11.12 -18.54 3.50
N ASP A 17 -10.00 -19.23 3.72
CA ASP A 17 -8.93 -18.83 4.65
C ASP A 17 -7.73 -18.17 3.95
N GLY A 18 -7.89 -17.73 2.70
CA GLY A 18 -6.79 -17.23 1.87
C GLY A 18 -7.24 -16.44 0.64
N PRO A 19 -6.30 -16.09 -0.26
CA PRO A 19 -6.61 -15.33 -1.47
C PRO A 19 -7.59 -16.09 -2.38
N VAL A 20 -8.66 -15.43 -2.78
CA VAL A 20 -9.67 -15.94 -3.72
C VAL A 20 -9.23 -15.64 -5.16
N ARG A 21 -9.39 -16.59 -6.09
CA ARG A 21 -8.88 -16.49 -7.48
C ARG A 21 -9.87 -17.05 -8.50
N GLY A 22 -9.82 -16.53 -9.73
CA GLY A 22 -10.60 -17.05 -10.85
C GLY A 22 -12.10 -16.94 -10.62
N SER A 23 -12.85 -17.99 -10.97
CA SER A 23 -14.31 -18.01 -10.82
C SER A 23 -14.78 -17.80 -9.37
N LEU A 24 -13.97 -18.22 -8.38
CA LEU A 24 -14.30 -18.04 -6.97
C LEU A 24 -14.42 -16.57 -6.56
N MET A 25 -13.85 -15.62 -7.32
CA MET A 25 -14.02 -14.18 -7.05
C MET A 25 -15.46 -13.69 -7.24
N SER A 26 -16.29 -14.48 -7.93
CA SER A 26 -17.72 -14.21 -8.08
C SER A 26 -18.57 -14.74 -6.92
N GLU A 27 -17.95 -15.47 -5.98
CA GLU A 27 -18.63 -16.07 -4.83
C GLU A 27 -18.46 -15.19 -3.59
N ILE A 28 -19.59 -14.80 -2.99
CA ILE A 28 -19.65 -14.08 -1.70
C ILE A 28 -20.51 -14.85 -0.72
N SER A 29 -20.20 -14.73 0.57
CA SER A 29 -21.01 -15.29 1.66
C SER A 29 -21.97 -14.23 2.16
N VAL A 30 -23.25 -14.54 2.21
CA VAL A 30 -24.29 -13.67 2.75
C VAL A 30 -25.00 -14.42 3.88
N GLN A 31 -24.94 -13.88 5.08
CA GLN A 31 -25.67 -14.37 6.24
C GLN A 31 -26.74 -13.35 6.63
N GLU A 32 -27.98 -13.79 6.77
CA GLU A 32 -29.11 -12.92 7.11
C GLU A 32 -29.46 -13.02 8.59
N HIS A 33 -29.93 -11.92 9.17
CA HIS A 33 -30.44 -11.86 10.54
C HIS A 33 -29.45 -12.36 11.60
N VAL A 34 -28.20 -11.91 11.50
CA VAL A 34 -27.12 -12.27 12.43
C VAL A 34 -26.77 -11.14 13.38
N SER A 35 -25.96 -11.43 14.38
CA SER A 35 -25.34 -10.45 15.27
C SER A 35 -23.85 -10.78 15.41
N ILE A 36 -23.05 -9.77 15.77
CA ILE A 36 -21.60 -9.89 15.97
C ILE A 36 -21.25 -9.47 17.39
N ARG A 37 -20.58 -10.37 18.14
CA ARG A 37 -19.97 -10.05 19.43
C ARG A 37 -18.50 -9.71 19.23
N ILE A 38 -18.10 -8.58 19.80
CA ILE A 38 -16.72 -8.07 19.78
C ILE A 38 -16.24 -7.95 21.23
N ASP A 39 -15.15 -8.62 21.56
CA ASP A 39 -14.45 -8.48 22.84
C ASP A 39 -13.14 -7.71 22.61
N GLY A 40 -13.08 -6.47 23.11
CA GLY A 40 -11.95 -5.59 22.91
C GLY A 40 -11.75 -5.24 21.44
N GLN A 41 -10.82 -5.93 20.76
CA GLN A 41 -10.46 -5.72 19.35
C GLN A 41 -10.76 -6.93 18.46
N MET A 42 -11.34 -7.99 19.02
CA MET A 42 -11.53 -9.26 18.32
C MET A 42 -13.02 -9.56 18.20
N ILE A 43 -13.43 -10.02 17.01
CA ILE A 43 -14.72 -10.68 16.85
C ILE A 43 -14.60 -12.06 17.51
N THR A 44 -15.51 -12.35 18.45
CA THR A 44 -15.51 -13.61 19.20
C THR A 44 -16.66 -14.51 18.84
N GLU A 45 -17.75 -13.96 18.32
CA GLU A 45 -18.93 -14.72 17.92
C GLU A 45 -19.67 -14.01 16.79
N ILE A 46 -20.18 -14.80 15.85
CA ILE A 46 -21.09 -14.35 14.78
C ILE A 46 -22.22 -15.38 14.69
N GLY A 47 -23.46 -14.91 14.69
CA GLY A 47 -24.62 -15.79 14.47
C GLY A 47 -25.94 -15.18 14.92
N PRO A 48 -27.05 -15.92 14.78
CA PRO A 48 -28.39 -15.43 15.14
C PRO A 48 -28.59 -15.32 16.67
N ASN A 49 -27.82 -16.08 17.47
CA ASN A 49 -28.00 -16.19 18.92
C ASN A 49 -26.68 -15.97 19.69
N VAL A 50 -26.04 -14.82 19.49
CA VAL A 50 -24.79 -14.49 20.21
C VAL A 50 -25.01 -14.22 21.70
N ASP A 51 -24.03 -14.55 22.54
CA ASP A 51 -24.10 -14.29 23.98
C ASP A 51 -24.15 -12.78 24.26
N ARG A 52 -25.15 -12.35 25.02
CA ARG A 52 -25.36 -10.94 25.40
C ARG A 52 -24.86 -10.60 26.80
N ARG A 53 -24.30 -11.56 27.55
CA ARG A 53 -23.77 -11.31 28.90
C ARG A 53 -22.54 -10.41 28.85
N GLY A 54 -22.54 -9.40 29.72
CA GLY A 54 -21.40 -8.48 29.90
C GLY A 54 -21.10 -7.61 28.67
N ILE A 55 -22.12 -7.24 27.90
CA ILE A 55 -22.01 -6.28 26.81
C ILE A 55 -22.04 -4.86 27.38
N ASP A 56 -21.05 -4.05 27.03
CA ASP A 56 -20.94 -2.65 27.44
C ASP A 56 -21.64 -1.70 26.46
N LEU A 57 -21.63 -2.04 25.17
CA LEU A 57 -22.20 -1.24 24.08
C LEU A 57 -22.99 -2.12 23.12
N THR A 58 -24.22 -1.74 22.80
CA THR A 58 -25.00 -2.36 21.72
C THR A 58 -25.21 -1.36 20.60
N VAL A 59 -24.89 -1.76 19.37
CA VAL A 59 -25.15 -1.06 18.12
C VAL A 59 -26.28 -1.80 17.41
N ASP A 60 -27.33 -1.09 17.02
CA ASP A 60 -28.41 -1.66 16.23
C ASP A 60 -28.02 -1.66 14.74
N GLY A 61 -27.88 -2.85 14.17
CA GLY A 61 -27.57 -3.09 12.77
C GLY A 61 -28.81 -3.38 11.92
N SER A 62 -30.01 -3.16 12.46
CA SER A 62 -31.27 -3.29 11.71
C SER A 62 -31.20 -2.44 10.44
N ASP A 63 -31.70 -3.01 9.34
CA ASP A 63 -31.72 -2.40 7.99
C ASP A 63 -30.34 -2.08 7.39
N ALA A 64 -29.25 -2.55 8.00
CA ALA A 64 -27.90 -2.34 7.51
C ALA A 64 -27.31 -3.62 6.88
N VAL A 65 -26.47 -3.40 5.86
CA VAL A 65 -25.52 -4.39 5.37
C VAL A 65 -24.18 -4.14 6.07
N VAL A 66 -23.64 -5.18 6.71
CA VAL A 66 -22.32 -5.14 7.35
C VAL A 66 -21.33 -5.88 6.48
N ILE A 67 -20.18 -5.25 6.22
CA ILE A 67 -19.05 -5.82 5.49
C ILE A 67 -17.76 -5.66 6.30
N PRO A 68 -16.72 -6.48 6.05
CA PRO A 68 -15.39 -6.20 6.55
C PRO A 68 -14.92 -4.80 6.11
N GLY A 69 -14.17 -4.13 6.98
CA GLY A 69 -13.56 -2.85 6.61
C GLY A 69 -12.66 -3.01 5.38
N LEU A 70 -12.69 -2.02 4.49
CA LEU A 70 -12.00 -2.10 3.21
C LEU A 70 -10.48 -2.07 3.41
N VAL A 71 -9.78 -2.77 2.50
CA VAL A 71 -8.32 -2.81 2.45
C VAL A 71 -7.89 -2.10 1.18
N ASP A 72 -7.08 -1.05 1.32
CA ASP A 72 -6.41 -0.39 0.20
C ASP A 72 -4.96 -0.88 0.13
N PRO A 73 -4.63 -1.83 -0.79
CA PRO A 73 -3.38 -2.57 -0.76
C PRO A 73 -2.23 -1.86 -1.49
N HIS A 74 -2.45 -0.65 -2.03
CA HIS A 74 -1.48 0.05 -2.85
C HIS A 74 -1.66 1.57 -2.79
N THR A 75 -0.84 2.29 -2.02
CA THR A 75 -0.87 3.76 -2.03
C THR A 75 0.51 4.42 -1.90
N HIS A 76 0.60 5.67 -2.37
CA HIS A 76 1.71 6.58 -2.07
C HIS A 76 1.21 7.75 -1.21
N ALA A 77 0.51 7.46 -0.11
CA ALA A 77 -0.21 8.46 0.67
C ALA A 77 0.67 9.53 1.36
N VAL A 78 1.95 9.20 1.63
CA VAL A 78 2.92 10.13 2.21
C VAL A 78 3.70 10.83 1.10
N PHE A 79 3.38 12.11 0.90
CA PHE A 79 4.08 13.01 -0.01
C PHE A 79 3.89 14.47 0.44
N ALA A 80 4.79 15.34 0.00
CA ALA A 80 4.72 16.78 0.18
C ALA A 80 4.45 17.49 -1.15
N GLY A 81 3.83 18.67 -1.08
CA GLY A 81 3.38 19.40 -2.26
C GLY A 81 2.25 18.69 -3.00
N THR A 82 1.86 19.27 -4.13
CA THR A 82 0.82 18.79 -5.03
C THR A 82 1.27 19.05 -6.48
N ARG A 83 0.60 18.44 -7.46
CA ARG A 83 0.99 18.47 -8.89
C ARG A 83 -0.08 19.12 -9.78
N GLU A 84 -0.90 20.00 -9.21
CA GLU A 84 -1.95 20.74 -9.90
C GLU A 84 -1.39 21.65 -11.00
N GLU A 85 -0.23 22.28 -10.78
CA GLU A 85 0.41 23.12 -11.80
C GLU A 85 0.83 22.32 -13.03
N GLU A 86 1.37 21.12 -12.80
CA GLU A 86 1.71 20.19 -13.88
C GLU A 86 0.45 19.69 -14.61
N PHE A 87 -0.61 19.39 -13.86
CA PHE A 87 -1.90 19.04 -14.46
C PHE A 87 -2.43 20.16 -15.37
N LEU A 88 -2.36 21.42 -14.91
CA LEU A 88 -2.74 22.59 -15.71
C LEU A 88 -1.83 22.77 -16.94
N ALA A 89 -0.53 22.55 -16.80
CA ALA A 89 0.43 22.60 -17.90
C ALA A 89 0.10 21.58 -19.00
N ARG A 90 -0.25 20.34 -18.63
CA ARG A 90 -0.68 19.30 -19.57
C ARG A 90 -1.98 19.68 -20.29
N LEU A 91 -2.96 20.27 -19.60
CA LEU A 91 -4.18 20.79 -20.22
C LEU A 91 -3.91 21.89 -21.24
N GLN A 92 -2.82 22.63 -21.07
CA GLN A 92 -2.36 23.65 -22.02
C GLN A 92 -1.55 23.07 -23.19
N GLY A 93 -1.43 21.74 -23.29
CA GLY A 93 -0.70 21.07 -24.37
C GLY A 93 0.82 21.15 -24.23
N LYS A 94 1.34 21.52 -23.05
CA LYS A 94 2.80 21.45 -22.81
C LYS A 94 3.22 19.97 -22.83
N PRO A 95 4.30 19.62 -23.55
CA PRO A 95 4.79 18.25 -23.57
C PRO A 95 5.16 17.81 -22.16
N TYR A 96 4.82 16.56 -21.83
CA TYR A 96 5.18 15.97 -20.55
C TYR A 96 6.70 15.84 -20.47
N ASP A 97 7.33 16.59 -19.57
CA ASP A 97 8.67 16.24 -19.12
C ASP A 97 8.54 15.15 -18.06
N GLU A 98 9.47 14.21 -18.01
CA GLU A 98 9.50 13.13 -17.02
C GLU A 98 9.75 13.66 -15.58
N GLY A 99 9.73 14.99 -15.37
CA GLY A 99 10.01 15.70 -14.13
C GLY A 99 8.92 15.61 -13.07
N GLY A 100 7.83 14.91 -13.37
CA GLY A 100 6.70 14.75 -12.47
C GLY A 100 7.05 14.17 -11.10
N ILE A 101 7.76 13.03 -11.09
CA ILE A 101 8.20 12.40 -9.84
C ILE A 101 9.34 13.19 -9.17
N GLN A 102 10.20 13.84 -9.96
CA GLN A 102 11.30 14.66 -9.44
C GLN A 102 10.79 15.88 -8.68
N SER A 103 9.69 16.48 -9.12
CA SER A 103 9.01 17.55 -8.40
C SER A 103 8.56 17.10 -7.01
N SER A 104 7.90 15.94 -6.92
CA SER A 104 7.54 15.33 -5.64
C SER A 104 8.77 14.99 -4.80
N ALA A 105 9.85 14.52 -5.42
CA ALA A 105 11.09 14.21 -4.71
C ALA A 105 11.74 15.44 -4.08
N ARG A 106 11.80 16.56 -4.81
CA ARG A 106 12.26 17.86 -4.28
C ARG A 106 11.38 18.36 -3.14
N ALA A 107 10.05 18.25 -3.27
CA ALA A 107 9.12 18.66 -2.22
C ALA A 107 9.29 17.81 -0.95
N VAL A 108 9.47 16.49 -1.09
CA VAL A 108 9.75 15.58 0.03
C VAL A 108 11.11 15.87 0.64
N ALA A 109 12.14 16.17 -0.16
CA ALA A 109 13.46 16.55 0.36
C ALA A 109 13.37 17.80 1.24
N ALA A 110 12.60 18.82 0.83
CA ALA A 110 12.41 20.05 1.58
C ALA A 110 11.54 19.90 2.84
N ALA A 111 10.59 18.96 2.86
CA ALA A 111 9.69 18.74 3.99
C ALA A 111 10.36 17.99 5.15
N SER A 112 10.03 18.36 6.38
CA SER A 112 10.36 17.58 7.57
C SER A 112 9.47 16.34 7.72
N GLU A 113 9.92 15.35 8.51
CA GLU A 113 9.11 14.18 8.86
C GLU A 113 7.75 14.58 9.47
N LYS A 114 7.75 15.61 10.32
CA LYS A 114 6.53 16.11 10.99
C LYS A 114 5.54 16.68 10.00
N GLU A 115 6.01 17.49 9.04
CA GLU A 115 5.14 18.07 8.00
C GLU A 115 4.53 16.98 7.11
N LEU A 116 5.31 15.96 6.75
CA LEU A 116 4.81 14.80 5.99
C LEU A 116 3.68 14.07 6.73
N VAL A 117 3.85 13.83 8.04
CA VAL A 117 2.81 13.21 8.88
C VAL A 117 1.55 14.09 8.93
N GLN A 118 1.72 15.39 9.20
CA GLN A 118 0.60 16.33 9.31
C GLN A 118 -0.17 16.46 8.00
N ALA A 119 0.52 16.50 6.85
CA ALA A 119 -0.11 16.57 5.54
C ALA A 119 -0.84 15.27 5.16
N THR A 120 -0.40 14.13 5.68
CA THR A 120 -0.98 12.81 5.34
C THR A 120 -2.23 12.49 6.17
N LEU A 121 -2.31 12.95 7.43
CA LEU A 121 -3.42 12.62 8.34
C LEU A 121 -4.83 12.93 7.77
N PRO A 122 -5.10 14.10 7.16
CA PRO A 122 -6.41 14.38 6.58
C PRO A 122 -6.80 13.41 5.46
N ARG A 123 -5.83 12.95 4.66
CA ARG A 123 -6.06 11.96 3.59
C ARG A 123 -6.49 10.62 4.19
N LEU A 124 -5.79 10.16 5.21
CA LEU A 124 -6.12 8.92 5.93
C LEU A 124 -7.49 8.98 6.60
N GLN A 125 -7.86 10.14 7.16
CA GLN A 125 -9.20 10.34 7.73
C GLN A 125 -10.29 10.25 6.66
N LEU A 126 -10.06 10.79 5.46
CA LEU A 126 -11.00 10.69 4.36
C LEU A 126 -11.16 9.24 3.88
N MET A 127 -10.06 8.50 3.79
CA MET A 127 -10.09 7.07 3.45
C MET A 127 -10.86 6.27 4.48
N LEU A 128 -10.65 6.53 5.78
CA LEU A 128 -11.42 5.88 6.84
C LEU A 128 -12.92 6.18 6.75
N LYS A 129 -13.29 7.44 6.51
CA LYS A 129 -14.70 7.83 6.28
C LYS A 129 -15.33 7.13 5.07
N SER A 130 -14.50 6.69 4.12
CA SER A 130 -14.92 5.94 2.93
C SER A 130 -14.90 4.42 3.14
N GLY A 131 -14.60 3.94 4.36
CA GLY A 131 -14.65 2.52 4.74
C GLY A 131 -13.29 1.82 4.83
N THR A 132 -12.18 2.47 4.46
CA THR A 132 -10.84 1.87 4.53
C THR A 132 -10.36 1.75 5.97
N THR A 133 -10.14 0.53 6.44
CA THR A 133 -9.61 0.25 7.79
C THR A 133 -8.17 -0.25 7.76
N THR A 134 -7.69 -0.72 6.61
CA THR A 134 -6.29 -1.12 6.39
C THR A 134 -5.76 -0.49 5.11
N ILE A 135 -4.56 0.09 5.18
CA ILE A 135 -3.88 0.72 4.04
C ILE A 135 -2.43 0.23 3.95
N GLU A 136 -1.94 0.03 2.74
CA GLU A 136 -0.51 -0.02 2.46
C GLU A 136 -0.01 1.35 1.98
N ILE A 137 1.11 1.79 2.54
CA ILE A 137 1.75 3.05 2.16
C ILE A 137 3.20 2.79 1.77
N LYS A 138 3.55 3.24 0.57
CA LYS A 138 4.88 3.14 -0.01
C LYS A 138 5.69 4.40 0.26
N SER A 139 7.01 4.25 0.33
CA SER A 139 7.95 5.35 0.11
C SER A 139 8.10 5.63 -1.40
N GLY A 140 9.28 6.00 -1.89
CA GLY A 140 9.54 6.17 -3.33
C GLY A 140 9.47 7.58 -3.87
N TYR A 141 9.23 8.58 -3.02
CA TYR A 141 9.44 10.00 -3.35
C TYR A 141 10.69 10.56 -2.67
N GLY A 142 11.56 9.73 -2.09
CA GLY A 142 12.79 10.17 -1.46
C GLY A 142 13.98 10.17 -2.41
N LEU A 143 14.04 9.16 -3.29
CA LEU A 143 15.09 8.93 -4.30
C LEU A 143 16.54 9.05 -3.77
N SER A 144 16.72 8.82 -2.48
CA SER A 144 17.96 8.97 -1.72
C SER A 144 17.82 8.23 -0.40
N LEU A 145 18.93 7.85 0.23
CA LEU A 145 18.90 7.15 1.51
C LEU A 145 18.17 7.98 2.58
N GLU A 146 18.46 9.28 2.64
CA GLU A 146 17.85 10.20 3.60
C GLU A 146 16.36 10.39 3.33
N GLY A 147 15.98 10.67 2.09
CA GLY A 147 14.58 10.89 1.70
C GLY A 147 13.70 9.65 1.93
N GLU A 148 14.17 8.48 1.49
CA GLU A 148 13.45 7.21 1.69
C GLU A 148 13.31 6.86 3.17
N THR A 149 14.38 7.06 3.93
CA THR A 149 14.35 6.86 5.38
C THR A 149 13.35 7.80 6.06
N LYS A 150 13.32 9.08 5.66
CA LYS A 150 12.39 10.08 6.20
C LYS A 150 10.93 9.72 5.92
N LEU A 151 10.61 9.31 4.69
CA LEU A 151 9.27 8.81 4.33
C LEU A 151 8.86 7.61 5.18
N LEU A 152 9.73 6.61 5.31
CA LEU A 152 9.43 5.42 6.09
C LEU A 152 9.30 5.70 7.60
N LEU A 153 10.02 6.69 8.12
CA LEU A 153 9.84 7.15 9.50
C LEU A 153 8.49 7.86 9.69
N ALA A 154 8.08 8.70 8.74
CA ALA A 154 6.73 9.28 8.73
C ALA A 154 5.65 8.20 8.69
N ILE A 155 5.79 7.18 7.83
CA ILE A 155 4.88 6.01 7.78
C ILE A 155 4.88 5.28 9.13
N ARG A 156 6.04 5.07 9.76
CA ARG A 156 6.14 4.46 11.09
C ARG A 156 5.42 5.28 12.16
N GLN A 157 5.45 6.61 12.07
CA GLN A 157 4.70 7.47 12.98
C GLN A 157 3.19 7.34 12.73
N LEU A 158 2.75 7.38 11.47
CA LEU A 158 1.35 7.17 11.09
C LEU A 158 0.81 5.81 11.54
N ARG A 159 1.62 4.74 11.50
CA ARG A 159 1.26 3.42 12.06
C ARG A 159 0.87 3.45 13.54
N LYS A 160 1.36 4.43 14.30
CA LYS A 160 1.08 4.57 15.73
C LYS A 160 -0.11 5.49 16.01
N THR A 161 -0.35 6.48 15.14
CA THR A 161 -1.27 7.59 15.41
C THR A 161 -2.50 7.62 14.50
N ALA A 162 -2.44 6.97 13.34
CA ALA A 162 -3.57 6.94 12.42
C ALA A 162 -4.65 5.97 12.93
N PRO A 163 -5.94 6.29 12.73
CA PRO A 163 -7.07 5.47 13.19
C PRO A 163 -7.31 4.22 12.32
N LEU A 164 -6.30 3.75 11.59
CA LEU A 164 -6.38 2.65 10.64
C LEU A 164 -5.07 1.86 10.63
N ARG A 165 -5.14 0.59 10.22
CA ARG A 165 -3.97 -0.29 10.16
C ARG A 165 -3.11 0.10 8.97
N VAL A 166 -1.87 0.51 9.22
CA VAL A 166 -0.93 0.90 8.17
C VAL A 166 0.15 -0.18 7.96
N ILE A 167 0.32 -0.60 6.72
CA ILE A 167 1.39 -1.48 6.22
C ILE A 167 2.42 -0.61 5.49
N SER A 168 3.71 -0.89 5.69
CA SER A 168 4.81 -0.07 5.14
C SER A 168 5.60 -0.84 4.08
N THR A 169 5.80 -0.20 2.93
CA THR A 169 6.54 -0.73 1.79
C THR A 169 7.67 0.23 1.40
N PHE A 170 8.88 -0.30 1.27
CA PHE A 170 10.01 0.45 0.74
C PHE A 170 10.00 0.41 -0.79
N LEU A 171 10.02 1.56 -1.43
CA LEU A 171 10.04 1.71 -2.90
C LEU A 171 11.17 2.66 -3.33
N GLY A 172 12.41 2.44 -2.89
CA GLY A 172 13.53 3.28 -3.34
C GLY A 172 13.76 3.23 -4.85
N ALA A 173 13.41 2.11 -5.48
CA ALA A 173 13.47 1.93 -6.93
C ALA A 173 12.18 2.38 -7.64
N HIS A 174 11.73 3.61 -7.36
CA HIS A 174 10.56 4.20 -8.01
C HIS A 174 10.92 4.93 -9.31
N ALA A 175 12.05 5.65 -9.28
CA ALA A 175 12.66 6.31 -10.41
C ALA A 175 14.15 6.53 -10.13
N PHE A 176 14.89 7.01 -11.12
CA PHE A 176 16.29 7.41 -10.96
C PHE A 176 16.37 8.88 -10.53
N PRO A 177 17.19 9.24 -9.53
CA PRO A 177 17.40 10.63 -9.16
C PRO A 177 18.20 11.40 -10.24
N GLU A 178 17.91 12.69 -10.38
CA GLU A 178 18.64 13.59 -11.29
C GLU A 178 20.14 13.64 -10.95
N GLY A 179 21.00 13.57 -11.98
CA GLY A 179 22.45 13.73 -11.83
C GLY A 179 23.20 12.53 -11.25
N VAL A 180 22.53 11.40 -11.04
CA VAL A 180 23.15 10.15 -10.54
C VAL A 180 23.12 9.09 -11.64
N ARG A 181 24.22 8.35 -11.82
CA ARG A 181 24.25 7.22 -12.76
C ARG A 181 23.35 6.10 -12.25
N HIS A 182 22.64 5.44 -13.16
CA HIS A 182 21.70 4.37 -12.79
C HIS A 182 22.37 3.25 -11.99
N ASP A 183 23.54 2.77 -12.44
CA ASP A 183 24.32 1.73 -11.74
C ASP A 183 24.69 2.13 -10.31
N ASP A 184 25.11 3.38 -10.11
CA ASP A 184 25.47 3.92 -8.80
C ASP A 184 24.25 3.95 -7.88
N TYR A 185 23.10 4.38 -8.41
CA TYR A 185 21.84 4.43 -7.66
C TYR A 185 21.35 3.02 -7.26
N ILE A 186 21.39 2.06 -8.19
CA ILE A 186 21.06 0.66 -7.92
C ILE A 186 22.00 0.09 -6.84
N SER A 187 23.30 0.40 -6.94
CA SER A 187 24.28 0.02 -5.92
C SER A 187 23.91 0.60 -4.54
N THR A 188 23.55 1.88 -4.46
CA THR A 188 23.09 2.51 -3.20
C THR A 188 21.82 1.86 -2.66
N ILE A 189 20.84 1.53 -3.50
CA ILE A 189 19.63 0.81 -3.07
C ILE A 189 20.01 -0.51 -2.39
N ILE A 190 20.88 -1.29 -3.02
CA ILE A 190 21.25 -2.64 -2.58
C ILE A 190 22.15 -2.62 -1.35
N THR A 191 23.17 -1.75 -1.35
CA THR A 191 24.25 -1.76 -0.35
C THR A 191 23.98 -0.86 0.85
N GLU A 192 23.10 0.14 0.72
CA GLU A 192 22.84 1.12 1.78
C GLU A 192 21.37 1.17 2.20
N MET A 193 20.44 1.33 1.25
CA MET A 193 19.02 1.55 1.57
C MET A 193 18.35 0.30 2.13
N ILE A 194 18.40 -0.83 1.42
CA ILE A 194 17.81 -2.10 1.85
C ILE A 194 18.36 -2.52 3.23
N PRO A 195 19.69 -2.52 3.48
CA PRO A 195 20.24 -2.80 4.80
C PRO A 195 19.74 -1.85 5.89
N THR A 196 19.62 -0.55 5.58
CA THR A 196 19.09 0.45 6.53
C THR A 196 17.63 0.20 6.88
N VAL A 197 16.78 -0.05 5.88
CA VAL A 197 15.37 -0.39 6.05
C VAL A 197 15.21 -1.63 6.93
N ARG A 198 16.01 -2.66 6.67
CA ARG A 198 16.00 -3.90 7.44
C ARG A 198 16.47 -3.71 8.88
N ARG A 199 17.65 -3.11 9.08
CA ARG A 199 18.25 -2.86 10.41
C ARG A 199 17.30 -2.07 11.30
N ARG A 200 16.63 -1.06 10.73
CA ARG A 200 15.70 -0.19 11.45
C ARG A 200 14.25 -0.69 11.45
N ARG A 201 13.96 -1.81 10.78
CA ARG A 201 12.63 -2.44 10.66
C ARG A 201 11.57 -1.47 10.15
N LEU A 202 11.90 -0.72 9.11
CA LEU A 202 11.08 0.37 8.60
C LEU A 202 9.95 -0.06 7.65
N ALA A 203 10.15 -1.16 6.91
CA ALA A 203 9.18 -1.70 5.97
C ALA A 203 9.04 -3.22 6.09
N GLN A 204 7.90 -3.74 5.65
CA GLN A 204 7.61 -5.17 5.54
C GLN A 204 7.85 -5.68 4.11
N PHE A 205 7.68 -4.79 3.14
CA PHE A 205 7.83 -5.09 1.71
C PHE A 205 8.92 -4.22 1.08
N CYS A 206 9.48 -4.72 -0.01
CA CYS A 206 10.24 -3.97 -1.00
C CYS A 206 9.50 -4.06 -2.33
N ASP A 207 9.37 -2.92 -2.99
CA ASP A 207 8.70 -2.73 -4.27
C ASP A 207 9.69 -2.09 -5.26
N VAL A 208 9.46 -2.27 -6.55
CA VAL A 208 10.27 -1.71 -7.64
C VAL A 208 9.33 -1.34 -8.77
N PHE A 209 9.58 -0.20 -9.43
CA PHE A 209 8.90 0.15 -10.66
C PHE A 209 9.64 -0.41 -11.87
N CYS A 210 9.15 -1.56 -12.37
CA CYS A 210 9.75 -2.25 -13.51
C CYS A 210 8.96 -1.92 -14.79
N ASP A 211 9.48 -0.97 -15.56
CA ASP A 211 8.83 -0.49 -16.78
C ASP A 211 9.81 0.19 -17.75
N GLN A 212 9.34 0.50 -18.95
CA GLN A 212 10.09 1.24 -19.97
C GLN A 212 10.46 2.64 -19.46
N GLY A 213 11.75 2.97 -19.52
CA GLY A 213 12.28 4.25 -19.01
C GLY A 213 12.60 4.24 -17.50
N PHE A 214 12.28 3.15 -16.80
CA PHE A 214 12.55 2.95 -15.38
C PHE A 214 13.50 1.75 -15.19
N PHE A 215 13.24 0.88 -14.20
CA PHE A 215 14.11 -0.26 -13.93
C PHE A 215 13.80 -1.43 -14.88
N THR A 216 14.83 -1.96 -15.53
CA THR A 216 14.70 -3.14 -16.38
C THR A 216 14.38 -4.40 -15.56
N PRO A 217 13.85 -5.47 -16.18
CA PRO A 217 13.64 -6.74 -15.49
C PRO A 217 14.89 -7.32 -14.82
N SER A 218 16.08 -7.12 -15.42
CA SER A 218 17.36 -7.55 -14.84
C SER A 218 17.75 -6.77 -13.58
N GLU A 219 17.59 -5.45 -13.61
CA GLU A 219 17.90 -4.59 -12.46
C GLU A 219 16.91 -4.85 -11.32
N THR A 220 15.62 -4.91 -11.66
CA THR A 220 14.53 -5.27 -10.76
C THR A 220 14.77 -6.61 -10.08
N ARG A 221 15.15 -7.65 -10.84
CA ARG A 221 15.50 -8.98 -10.29
C ARG A 221 16.62 -8.88 -9.26
N THR A 222 17.63 -8.06 -9.54
CA THR A 222 18.80 -7.88 -8.68
C THR A 222 18.41 -7.20 -7.37
N ILE A 223 17.65 -6.09 -7.45
CA ILE A 223 17.15 -5.34 -6.28
C ILE A 223 16.25 -6.22 -5.41
N LEU A 224 15.25 -6.89 -6.00
CA LEU A 224 14.31 -7.72 -5.26
C LEU A 224 14.95 -8.99 -4.66
N ARG A 225 16.03 -9.53 -5.27
CA ARG A 225 16.81 -10.61 -4.64
C ARG A 225 17.55 -10.11 -3.41
N ALA A 226 18.17 -8.92 -3.46
CA ALA A 226 18.80 -8.31 -2.30
C ALA A 226 17.76 -8.04 -1.17
N ALA A 227 16.59 -7.50 -1.52
CA ALA A 227 15.51 -7.25 -0.58
C ALA A 227 15.02 -8.53 0.12
N ARG A 228 14.84 -9.61 -0.65
CA ARG A 228 14.49 -10.94 -0.11
C ARG A 228 15.56 -11.48 0.82
N GLY A 229 16.84 -11.36 0.43
CA GLY A 229 17.97 -11.76 1.27
C GLY A 229 18.03 -10.99 2.59
N ALA A 230 17.58 -9.72 2.59
CA ALA A 230 17.41 -8.93 3.80
C ALA A 230 16.14 -9.29 4.60
N GLY A 231 15.26 -10.16 4.08
CA GLY A 231 14.03 -10.60 4.75
C GLY A 231 12.81 -9.72 4.49
N LEU A 232 12.82 -8.88 3.44
CA LEU A 232 11.65 -8.14 2.98
C LEU A 232 10.80 -9.02 2.04
N ARG A 233 9.49 -8.90 2.15
CA ARG A 233 8.56 -9.47 1.17
C ARG A 233 8.59 -8.63 -0.11
N LEU A 234 8.25 -9.24 -1.24
CA LEU A 234 8.41 -8.57 -2.54
C LEU A 234 7.04 -8.11 -3.08
N LYS A 235 7.00 -6.93 -3.67
CA LYS A 235 5.93 -6.42 -4.54
C LYS A 235 6.57 -5.87 -5.81
N LEU A 236 5.77 -5.60 -6.83
CA LEU A 236 6.27 -5.03 -8.08
C LEU A 236 5.20 -4.19 -8.77
N HIS A 237 5.52 -2.96 -9.16
CA HIS A 237 4.77 -2.26 -10.20
C HIS A 237 5.27 -2.79 -11.54
N ALA A 238 4.37 -3.39 -12.30
CA ALA A 238 4.68 -4.16 -13.48
C ALA A 238 3.81 -3.76 -14.66
N ASP A 239 4.45 -3.60 -15.81
CA ASP A 239 3.82 -3.47 -17.12
C ASP A 239 2.69 -2.40 -17.16
N GLU A 240 2.94 -1.23 -16.57
CA GLU A 240 2.00 -0.11 -16.56
C GLU A 240 2.01 0.62 -17.91
N LEU A 241 3.21 0.92 -18.43
CA LEU A 241 3.41 1.72 -19.63
C LEU A 241 3.70 0.87 -20.86
N ALA A 242 4.47 -0.22 -20.69
CA ALA A 242 4.82 -1.16 -21.74
C ALA A 242 4.87 -2.60 -21.22
N ASP A 243 4.73 -3.57 -22.13
CA ASP A 243 5.02 -4.97 -21.84
C ASP A 243 6.53 -5.14 -21.69
N VAL A 244 7.03 -5.24 -20.47
CA VAL A 244 8.46 -5.45 -20.18
C VAL A 244 8.73 -6.82 -19.57
N GLY A 245 7.71 -7.65 -19.40
CA GLY A 245 7.78 -8.92 -18.69
C GLY A 245 7.87 -8.78 -17.16
N GLY A 246 7.31 -7.71 -16.61
CA GLY A 246 7.32 -7.41 -15.18
C GLY A 246 6.47 -8.41 -14.39
N ALA A 247 5.30 -8.77 -14.90
CA ALA A 247 4.39 -9.70 -14.24
C ALA A 247 4.96 -11.12 -14.16
N GLU A 248 5.55 -11.65 -15.24
CA GLU A 248 6.28 -12.93 -15.21
C GLU A 248 7.43 -12.89 -14.21
N LEU A 249 8.15 -11.76 -14.16
CA LEU A 249 9.23 -11.57 -13.20
C LEU A 249 8.70 -11.63 -11.76
N ALA A 250 7.62 -10.91 -11.43
CA ALA A 250 7.00 -10.92 -10.12
C ALA A 250 6.59 -12.34 -9.69
N ALA A 251 5.93 -13.09 -10.58
CA ALA A 251 5.56 -14.48 -10.35
C ALA A 251 6.80 -15.36 -10.11
N SER A 252 7.83 -15.24 -10.97
CA SER A 252 9.07 -16.03 -10.85
C SER A 252 9.83 -15.78 -9.54
N LEU A 253 9.67 -14.59 -8.96
CA LEU A 253 10.33 -14.22 -7.71
C LEU A 253 9.49 -14.58 -6.48
N GLY A 254 8.24 -15.01 -6.64
CA GLY A 254 7.31 -15.23 -5.54
C GLY A 254 6.89 -13.92 -4.86
N ALA A 255 6.69 -12.86 -5.65
CA ALA A 255 6.17 -11.60 -5.13
C ALA A 255 4.75 -11.79 -4.53
N THR A 256 4.43 -10.99 -3.53
CA THR A 256 3.10 -10.98 -2.90
C THR A 256 2.05 -10.42 -3.85
N SER A 257 2.40 -9.47 -4.69
CA SER A 257 1.56 -8.95 -5.78
C SER A 257 2.43 -8.42 -6.92
N ALA A 258 1.82 -8.36 -8.09
CA ALA A 258 2.19 -7.47 -9.18
C ALA A 258 1.05 -6.45 -9.34
N ASP A 259 1.39 -5.19 -9.48
CA ASP A 259 0.48 -4.05 -9.43
C ASP A 259 0.52 -3.31 -10.80
N HIS A 260 -0.56 -2.63 -11.18
CA HIS A 260 -0.85 -2.05 -12.52
C HIS A 260 -1.31 -3.07 -13.58
N LEU A 261 -0.38 -3.74 -14.26
CA LEU A 261 -0.68 -4.77 -15.26
C LEU A 261 -1.48 -4.31 -16.50
N LEU A 262 -1.33 -3.05 -16.92
CA LEU A 262 -2.10 -2.49 -18.05
C LEU A 262 -1.65 -3.06 -19.40
N ARG A 263 -0.38 -3.45 -19.52
CA ARG A 263 0.27 -3.89 -20.77
C ARG A 263 0.81 -5.30 -20.70
N THR A 264 0.49 -6.01 -19.63
CA THR A 264 0.87 -7.39 -19.33
C THR A 264 0.50 -8.37 -20.45
N SER A 265 1.40 -9.33 -20.70
CA SER A 265 1.24 -10.33 -21.75
C SER A 265 0.40 -11.53 -21.28
N GLU A 266 0.07 -12.47 -22.16
CA GLU A 266 -0.57 -13.73 -21.74
C GLU A 266 0.36 -14.64 -20.91
N ARG A 267 1.68 -14.44 -20.98
CA ARG A 267 2.66 -15.29 -20.29
C ARG A 267 2.80 -14.97 -18.81
N GLY A 268 2.42 -13.78 -18.41
CA GLY A 268 2.28 -13.34 -17.02
C GLY A 268 1.76 -11.94 -17.02
#